data_AF-M1IZS1-F1
#
_entry.id   AF-M1IZS1-F1
#
_cell.length_a   1.000
_cell.length_b   1.000
_cell.length_c   1.000
_cell.angle_alpha   90.00
_cell.angle_beta   90.00
_cell.angle_gamma   90.00
#
_symmetry.space_group_name_H-M   'P 1'
#
loop_
_entity.id
_entity.type
_entity.pdbx_description
1 polymer ?
#
loop_
_entity_poly.entity_id
_entity_poly.type
_entity_poly.pdbx_seq_one_letter_code
_entity_poly.pdbx_strand_id
1 'polypeptide(L)'
;MIVGLAPAGNGGNRTGRVFTGDESSNNLTKALYDTGLANQPYSVSRDDGLKLNDVYITAVVKCVPPENKPTTGEIRNCMSYLEEETRMLTEAKVYVALGKVAWDSLINLFKSKGYELNGDRKFSHGKIVKLVKDGNIVYLIGSYHPSPRNVRTRRLTIEMLEEIFETAKSLL
;
A
#
# COMPACT_ATOMS: atom_id res chain seq x y z
N MET A 1 -3.09 -4.92 -4.81
CA MET A 1 -3.37 -4.44 -3.44
C MET A 1 -2.31 -3.43 -3.01
N ILE A 2 -2.68 -2.28 -2.48
CA ILE A 2 -1.76 -1.24 -1.99
C ILE A 2 -1.88 -1.17 -0.47
N VAL A 3 -0.74 -1.17 0.24
CA VAL A 3 -0.70 -1.25 1.70
C VAL A 3 0.13 -0.11 2.28
N GLY A 4 -0.53 0.77 3.03
CA GLY A 4 0.08 1.84 3.83
C GLY A 4 0.43 1.43 5.25
N LEU A 5 0.91 2.40 6.04
CA LEU A 5 1.22 2.19 7.46
C LEU A 5 -0.05 2.16 8.32
N ALA A 6 -0.78 3.27 8.33
CA ALA A 6 -1.98 3.49 9.13
C ALA A 6 -2.80 4.66 8.53
N PRO A 7 -4.09 4.80 8.87
CA PRO A 7 -4.85 6.01 8.54
C PRO A 7 -4.22 7.26 9.15
N ALA A 8 -4.28 8.38 8.44
CA ALA A 8 -3.93 9.68 8.99
C ALA A 8 -5.06 10.22 9.88
N GLY A 9 -4.71 10.90 10.98
CA GLY A 9 -5.66 11.48 11.93
C GLY A 9 -6.70 12.40 11.30
N ASN A 10 -6.26 13.37 10.50
CA ASN A 10 -7.14 14.32 9.80
C ASN A 10 -7.55 13.86 8.39
N GLY A 11 -7.09 12.68 7.97
CA GLY A 11 -7.43 12.06 6.69
C GLY A 11 -8.35 10.87 6.91
N GLY A 12 -7.85 9.67 6.63
CA GLY A 12 -8.65 8.44 6.62
C GLY A 12 -9.43 8.14 7.91
N ASN A 13 -8.95 8.59 9.07
CA ASN A 13 -9.68 8.43 10.33
C ASN A 13 -10.92 9.33 10.43
N ARG A 14 -10.80 10.57 9.94
CA ARG A 14 -11.92 11.52 9.89
C ARG A 14 -12.90 11.16 8.77
N THR A 15 -12.39 10.70 7.63
CA THR A 15 -13.21 10.46 6.42
C THR A 15 -13.81 9.05 6.37
N GLY A 16 -13.25 8.09 7.10
CA GLY A 16 -13.70 6.70 7.11
C GLY A 16 -13.26 5.88 5.88
N ARG A 17 -12.37 6.42 5.04
CA ARG A 17 -11.77 5.71 3.90
C ARG A 17 -10.25 5.90 3.93
N VAL A 18 -9.47 4.82 3.94
CA VAL A 18 -7.99 4.90 4.01
C VAL A 18 -7.47 5.68 2.79
N PHE A 19 -6.44 6.51 2.97
CA PHE A 19 -5.95 7.45 1.96
C PHE A 19 -7.10 8.29 1.37
N THR A 20 -7.76 9.10 2.21
CA THR A 20 -8.80 10.05 1.80
C THR A 20 -8.79 11.28 2.70
N GLY A 21 -8.88 12.47 2.11
CA GLY A 21 -9.04 13.75 2.82
C GLY A 21 -7.74 14.35 3.36
N ASP A 22 -6.59 13.93 2.85
CA ASP A 22 -5.27 14.51 3.17
C ASP A 22 -4.34 14.56 1.93
N GLU A 23 -3.24 15.29 2.05
CA GLU A 23 -2.32 15.47 0.93
C GLU A 23 -1.59 14.17 0.52
N SER A 24 -1.37 13.22 1.44
CA SER A 24 -0.80 11.92 1.08
C SER A 24 -1.76 11.13 0.19
N SER A 25 -3.05 11.24 0.47
CA SER A 25 -4.10 10.63 -0.34
C SER A 25 -4.22 11.24 -1.73
N ASN A 26 -4.06 12.57 -1.85
CA ASN A 26 -4.09 13.24 -3.14
C ASN A 26 -2.91 12.80 -4.01
N ASN A 27 -1.69 12.74 -3.44
CA ASN A 27 -0.52 12.25 -4.17
C ASN A 27 -0.70 10.80 -4.66
N LEU A 28 -1.23 9.92 -3.81
CA LEU A 28 -1.51 8.52 -4.18
C LEU A 28 -2.57 8.43 -5.28
N THR A 29 -3.70 9.12 -5.09
CA THR A 29 -4.85 9.05 -6.01
C THR A 29 -4.54 9.69 -7.36
N LYS A 30 -3.71 10.74 -7.38
CA LYS A 30 -3.23 11.37 -8.60
C LYS A 30 -2.45 10.37 -9.46
N ALA A 31 -1.46 9.69 -8.89
CA ALA A 31 -0.70 8.66 -9.61
C ALA A 31 -1.58 7.47 -10.06
N LEU A 32 -2.58 7.08 -9.27
CA LEU A 32 -3.55 6.06 -9.67
C LEU A 32 -4.41 6.51 -10.86
N TYR A 33 -4.88 7.75 -10.84
CA TYR A 33 -5.66 8.32 -11.93
C TYR A 33 -4.83 8.43 -13.22
N ASP A 34 -3.60 8.93 -13.12
CA ASP A 34 -2.71 9.10 -14.27
C ASP A 34 -2.31 7.78 -14.91
N THR A 35 -2.34 6.67 -14.16
CA THR A 35 -2.10 5.31 -14.65
C THR A 35 -3.38 4.53 -14.98
N GLY A 36 -4.55 5.18 -14.94
CA GLY A 36 -5.85 4.59 -15.31
C GLY A 36 -6.49 3.68 -14.25
N LEU A 37 -5.94 3.62 -13.05
CA LEU A 37 -6.41 2.79 -11.93
C LEU A 37 -7.45 3.48 -11.04
N ALA A 38 -7.75 4.76 -11.27
CA ALA A 38 -8.81 5.50 -10.60
C ALA A 38 -9.60 6.37 -11.59
N ASN A 39 -10.88 6.61 -11.32
CA ASN A 39 -11.75 7.44 -12.17
C ASN A 39 -11.57 8.96 -11.99
N GLN A 40 -10.88 9.39 -10.94
CA GLN A 40 -10.64 10.80 -10.65
C GLN A 40 -9.32 10.99 -9.88
N PRO A 41 -8.69 12.18 -9.96
CA PRO A 41 -7.34 12.41 -9.42
C PRO A 41 -7.27 12.62 -7.90
N TYR A 42 -8.41 12.79 -7.22
CA TYR A 42 -8.44 13.14 -5.80
C TYR A 42 -9.39 12.25 -5.00
N SER A 43 -9.01 12.04 -3.75
CA SER A 43 -9.78 11.29 -2.75
C SER A 43 -10.11 12.24 -1.61
N VAL A 44 -11.26 12.89 -1.68
CA VAL A 44 -11.64 14.02 -0.83
C VAL A 44 -12.49 13.57 0.36
N SER A 45 -13.49 12.73 0.10
CA SER A 45 -14.42 12.22 1.12
C SER A 45 -14.90 10.81 0.74
N ARG A 46 -15.54 10.09 1.67
CA ARG A 46 -16.03 8.74 1.39
C ARG A 46 -17.07 8.70 0.25
N ASP A 47 -17.83 9.78 0.08
CA ASP A 47 -18.97 9.88 -0.82
C ASP A 47 -18.66 10.67 -2.11
N ASP A 48 -17.38 10.94 -2.39
CA ASP A 48 -16.91 11.73 -3.54
C ASP A 48 -16.95 10.99 -4.90
N GLY A 49 -17.54 9.79 -4.94
CA GLY A 49 -17.65 9.00 -6.17
C GLY A 49 -16.33 8.38 -6.66
N LEU A 50 -15.26 8.38 -5.87
CA LEU A 50 -14.01 7.71 -6.22
C LEU A 50 -14.26 6.21 -6.45
N LYS A 51 -13.86 5.74 -7.63
CA LYS A 51 -13.84 4.33 -8.02
C LYS A 51 -12.42 3.95 -8.39
N LEU A 52 -11.99 2.83 -7.84
CA LEU A 52 -10.71 2.21 -8.15
C LEU A 52 -10.97 1.02 -9.08
N ASN A 53 -10.15 0.89 -10.12
CA ASN A 53 -10.21 -0.22 -11.06
C ASN A 53 -9.05 -1.18 -10.75
N ASP A 54 -9.35 -2.45 -10.48
CA ASP A 54 -8.37 -3.49 -10.13
C ASP A 54 -7.42 -3.16 -8.96
N VAL A 55 -7.82 -2.22 -8.10
CA VAL A 55 -7.04 -1.77 -6.95
C VAL A 55 -7.86 -1.84 -5.67
N TYR A 56 -7.26 -2.46 -4.65
CA TYR A 56 -7.71 -2.40 -3.26
C TYR A 56 -6.63 -1.72 -2.42
N ILE A 57 -7.02 -0.73 -1.60
CA ILE A 57 -6.10 0.05 -0.75
C ILE A 57 -6.42 -0.18 0.72
N THR A 58 -5.40 -0.46 1.51
CA THR A 58 -5.53 -0.63 2.96
C THR A 58 -4.26 -0.18 3.71
N ALA A 59 -4.19 -0.46 5.01
CA ALA A 59 -3.03 -0.17 5.86
C ALA A 59 -2.70 -1.34 6.79
N VAL A 60 -1.45 -1.43 7.27
CA VAL A 60 -1.01 -2.44 8.24
C VAL A 60 -1.78 -2.31 9.55
N VAL A 61 -1.87 -1.10 10.10
CA VAL A 61 -2.66 -0.81 11.31
C VAL A 61 -3.94 -0.09 10.89
N LYS A 62 -5.07 -0.48 11.49
CA LYS A 62 -6.40 0.01 11.09
C LYS A 62 -6.88 1.26 11.84
N CYS A 63 -6.18 1.61 12.93
CA CYS A 63 -6.44 2.80 13.73
C CYS A 63 -5.27 3.79 13.61
N VAL A 64 -5.51 5.06 13.94
CA VAL A 64 -4.46 6.10 13.96
C VAL A 64 -3.56 5.87 15.17
N PRO A 65 -2.26 5.57 14.98
CA PRO A 65 -1.33 5.49 16.10
C PRO A 65 -0.84 6.89 16.50
N PRO A 66 -0.52 7.11 17.79
CA PRO A 66 0.15 8.33 18.23
C PRO A 66 1.37 8.65 17.37
N GLU A 67 1.55 9.93 17.02
CA GLU A 67 2.64 10.43 16.17
C GLU A 67 2.80 9.74 14.79
N ASN A 68 1.79 9.00 14.32
CA ASN A 68 1.89 8.13 13.14
C ASN A 68 3.00 7.05 13.27
N LYS A 69 3.27 6.57 14.48
CA LYS A 69 4.27 5.53 14.77
C LYS A 69 3.64 4.39 15.56
N PRO A 70 3.08 3.36 14.90
CA PRO A 70 2.55 2.21 15.62
C PRO A 70 3.69 1.42 16.28
N THR A 71 3.41 0.91 17.47
CA THR A 71 4.26 -0.03 18.19
C THR A 71 4.22 -1.41 17.52
N THR A 72 5.21 -2.25 17.82
CA THR A 72 5.21 -3.65 17.38
C THR A 72 3.98 -4.42 17.89
N GLY A 73 3.49 -4.08 19.09
CA GLY A 73 2.27 -4.66 19.66
C GLY A 73 1.03 -4.30 18.86
N GLU A 74 0.85 -3.02 18.50
CA GLU A 74 -0.27 -2.57 17.65
C GLU A 74 -0.23 -3.18 16.26
N ILE A 75 0.96 -3.27 15.65
CA ILE A 75 1.13 -3.96 14.35
C ILE A 75 0.66 -5.41 14.49
N ARG A 76 1.19 -6.15 15.47
CA ARG A 76 0.81 -7.56 15.71
C ARG A 76 -0.69 -7.71 15.93
N ASN A 77 -1.31 -6.85 16.73
CA ASN A 77 -2.74 -6.91 17.02
C ASN A 77 -3.60 -6.66 15.77
N CYS A 78 -3.14 -5.82 14.83
CA CYS A 78 -3.86 -5.57 13.58
C CYS A 78 -3.57 -6.58 12.46
N MET A 79 -2.56 -7.46 12.60
CA MET A 79 -2.13 -8.35 11.51
C MET A 79 -3.23 -9.31 11.05
N SER A 80 -4.11 -9.77 11.95
CA SER A 80 -5.22 -10.65 11.59
C SER A 80 -6.16 -10.01 10.57
N TYR A 81 -6.39 -8.70 10.62
CA TYR A 81 -7.19 -8.00 9.62
C TYR A 81 -6.51 -7.98 8.25
N LEU A 82 -5.20 -7.73 8.21
CA LEU A 82 -4.45 -7.75 6.95
C LEU A 82 -4.37 -9.17 6.36
N GLU A 83 -4.28 -10.18 7.23
CA GLU A 83 -4.34 -11.60 6.86
C GLU A 83 -5.65 -11.95 6.17
N GLU A 84 -6.77 -11.51 6.76
CA GLU A 84 -8.12 -11.73 6.24
C GLU A 84 -8.38 -10.95 4.95
N GLU A 85 -8.01 -9.67 4.86
CA GLU A 85 -8.11 -8.91 3.61
C GLU A 85 -7.35 -9.60 2.47
N THR A 86 -6.12 -10.04 2.74
CA THR A 86 -5.31 -10.78 1.76
C THR A 86 -5.94 -12.13 1.39
N ARG A 87 -6.63 -12.79 2.32
CA ARG A 87 -7.34 -14.07 2.06
C ARG A 87 -8.58 -13.84 1.19
N MET A 88 -9.28 -12.72 1.37
CA MET A 88 -10.49 -12.38 0.61
C MET A 88 -10.18 -11.94 -0.83
N LEU A 89 -9.01 -11.36 -1.07
CA LEU A 89 -8.58 -10.92 -2.40
C LEU A 89 -7.92 -12.05 -3.19
N THR A 90 -8.70 -13.04 -3.62
CA THR A 90 -8.20 -14.27 -4.29
C THR A 90 -7.44 -13.99 -5.59
N GLU A 91 -7.83 -12.93 -6.31
CA GLU A 91 -7.23 -12.54 -7.59
C GLU A 91 -6.00 -11.63 -7.43
N ALA A 92 -5.69 -11.17 -6.22
CA ALA A 92 -4.59 -10.23 -6.02
C ALA A 92 -3.22 -10.91 -6.19
N LYS A 93 -2.53 -10.58 -7.29
CA LYS A 93 -1.16 -11.04 -7.60
C LYS A 93 -0.07 -10.04 -7.22
N VAL A 94 -0.36 -8.74 -7.19
CA VAL A 94 0.63 -7.70 -6.93
C VAL A 94 0.28 -6.89 -5.68
N TYR A 95 1.26 -6.72 -4.79
CA TYR A 95 1.16 -6.01 -3.53
C TYR A 95 2.17 -4.85 -3.51
N VAL A 96 1.69 -3.61 -3.36
CA VAL A 96 2.54 -2.43 -3.29
C VAL A 96 2.63 -1.96 -1.84
N ALA A 97 3.83 -2.01 -1.27
CA ALA A 97 4.13 -1.58 0.08
C ALA A 97 4.58 -0.11 0.11
N LEU A 98 3.77 0.75 0.74
CA LEU A 98 4.09 2.17 0.91
C LEU A 98 4.91 2.38 2.19
N GLY A 99 6.23 2.20 2.08
CA GLY A 99 7.20 2.35 3.15
C GLY A 99 7.63 1.04 3.81
N LYS A 100 8.68 1.13 4.65
CA LYS A 100 9.37 -0.03 5.24
C LYS A 100 8.47 -0.91 6.12
N VAL A 101 7.59 -0.31 6.93
CA VAL A 101 6.73 -1.10 7.83
C VAL A 101 5.72 -1.94 7.03
N ALA A 102 5.07 -1.35 6.03
CA ALA A 102 4.19 -2.10 5.12
C ALA A 102 4.93 -3.22 4.39
N TRP A 103 6.17 -2.95 3.95
CA TRP A 103 7.02 -3.94 3.30
C TRP A 103 7.36 -5.11 4.23
N ASP A 104 7.85 -4.82 5.44
CA ASP A 104 8.21 -5.85 6.41
C ASP A 104 6.97 -6.67 6.83
N SER A 105 5.82 -6.03 7.05
CA SER A 105 4.56 -6.70 7.38
C SER A 105 4.09 -7.64 6.27
N LEU A 106 4.16 -7.22 5.01
CA LEU A 106 3.79 -8.08 3.88
C LEU A 106 4.75 -9.25 3.70
N ILE A 107 6.07 -9.05 3.83
CA ILE A 107 7.03 -10.15 3.79
C ILE A 107 6.73 -11.17 4.90
N ASN A 108 6.52 -10.71 6.13
CA ASN A 108 6.24 -11.60 7.26
C ASN A 108 4.92 -12.34 7.08
N LEU A 109 3.89 -11.65 6.56
CA LEU A 109 2.59 -12.23 6.23
C LEU A 109 2.70 -13.36 5.20
N PHE A 110 3.40 -13.12 4.09
CA PHE A 110 3.53 -14.14 3.05
C PHE A 110 4.40 -15.32 3.53
N LYS A 111 5.46 -15.04 4.29
CA LYS A 111 6.27 -16.08 4.93
C LYS A 111 5.47 -16.94 5.90
N SER A 112 4.62 -16.35 6.75
CA SER A 112 3.78 -17.13 7.68
C SER A 112 2.76 -18.00 6.94
N LYS A 113 2.34 -17.57 5.73
CA LYS A 113 1.49 -18.36 4.83
C LYS A 113 2.26 -19.42 4.02
N GLY A 114 3.57 -19.54 4.19
CA GLY A 114 4.41 -20.54 3.53
C GLY A 114 4.93 -20.14 2.14
N TYR A 115 4.89 -18.85 1.79
CA TYR A 115 5.54 -18.36 0.58
C TYR A 115 7.05 -18.23 0.79
N GLU A 116 7.80 -18.72 -0.19
CA GLU A 116 9.24 -18.62 -0.24
C GLU A 116 9.66 -17.32 -0.94
N LEU A 117 10.62 -16.64 -0.34
CA LEU A 117 11.23 -15.42 -0.87
C LEU A 117 12.62 -15.76 -1.38
N ASN A 118 12.83 -15.60 -2.69
CA ASN A 118 14.15 -15.76 -3.31
C ASN A 118 14.83 -14.40 -3.43
N GLY A 119 15.76 -14.09 -2.52
CA GLY A 119 16.57 -12.87 -2.54
C GLY A 119 16.61 -12.07 -1.25
N ASP A 120 17.05 -10.81 -1.35
CA ASP A 120 17.20 -9.91 -0.21
C ASP A 120 15.86 -9.27 0.19
N ARG A 121 15.60 -9.20 1.50
CA ARG A 121 14.42 -8.58 2.09
C ARG A 121 14.55 -7.09 2.43
N LYS A 122 15.68 -6.42 2.20
CA LYS A 122 15.79 -4.98 2.47
C LYS A 122 14.79 -4.19 1.63
N PHE A 123 14.12 -3.23 2.26
CA PHE A 123 13.24 -2.28 1.60
C PHE A 123 14.04 -1.24 0.79
N SER A 124 13.61 -0.99 -0.44
CA SER A 124 13.93 0.21 -1.22
C SER A 124 12.77 0.53 -2.16
N HIS A 125 12.68 1.77 -2.61
CA HIS A 125 11.71 2.15 -3.64
C HIS A 125 12.08 1.47 -4.97
N GLY A 126 11.06 1.05 -5.73
CA GLY A 126 11.22 0.30 -6.98
C GLY A 126 11.60 -1.17 -6.80
N LYS A 127 11.84 -1.65 -5.58
CA LYS A 127 12.23 -3.04 -5.37
C LYS A 127 11.07 -3.98 -5.61
N ILE A 128 11.30 -5.01 -6.40
CA ILE A 128 10.34 -6.07 -6.67
C ILE A 128 10.88 -7.37 -6.07
N VAL A 129 10.03 -8.08 -5.35
CA VAL A 129 10.31 -9.42 -4.83
C VAL A 129 9.22 -10.37 -5.30
N LYS A 130 9.66 -11.50 -5.87
CA LYS A 130 8.78 -12.61 -6.23
C LYS A 130 8.67 -13.58 -5.04
N LEU A 131 7.44 -13.89 -4.66
CA LEU A 131 7.09 -14.83 -3.60
C LEU A 131 6.36 -16.02 -4.23
N VAL A 132 6.75 -17.24 -3.89
CA VAL A 132 6.22 -18.46 -4.52
C VAL A 132 5.72 -19.44 -3.46
N LYS A 133 4.54 -20.02 -3.68
CA LYS A 133 4.00 -21.13 -2.88
C LYS A 133 3.21 -22.09 -3.77
N ASP A 134 3.60 -23.36 -3.82
CA ASP A 134 2.86 -24.39 -4.55
C ASP A 134 2.54 -23.99 -6.01
N GLY A 135 3.49 -23.32 -6.68
CA GLY A 135 3.30 -22.77 -8.04
C GLY A 135 2.56 -21.43 -8.12
N ASN A 136 1.89 -20.99 -7.05
CA ASN A 136 1.29 -19.66 -6.97
C ASN A 136 2.37 -18.58 -6.80
N ILE A 137 2.28 -17.54 -7.61
CA ILE A 137 3.22 -16.41 -7.60
C ILE A 137 2.48 -15.17 -7.13
N VAL A 138 3.11 -14.44 -6.20
CA VAL A 138 2.73 -13.06 -5.88
C VAL A 138 3.97 -12.16 -5.96
N TYR A 139 3.76 -10.91 -6.34
CA TYR A 139 4.79 -9.89 -6.43
C TYR A 139 4.61 -8.86 -5.32
N LEU A 140 5.69 -8.54 -4.63
CA LEU A 140 5.75 -7.45 -3.67
C LEU A 140 6.63 -6.33 -4.23
N ILE A 141 6.06 -5.13 -4.34
CA ILE A 141 6.76 -3.94 -4.82
C ILE A 141 6.91 -2.94 -3.68
N GLY A 142 8.13 -2.45 -3.44
CA GLY A 142 8.43 -1.43 -2.45
C GLY A 142 8.33 -0.04 -3.05
N SER A 143 7.61 0.88 -2.39
CA SER A 143 7.61 2.29 -2.74
C SER A 143 7.79 3.16 -1.50
N TYR A 144 8.43 4.32 -1.64
CA TYR A 144 8.39 5.32 -0.59
C TYR A 144 6.96 5.80 -0.37
N HIS A 145 6.62 6.14 0.87
CA HIS A 145 5.27 6.63 1.19
C HIS A 145 5.00 7.98 0.49
N PRO A 146 3.81 8.21 -0.08
CA PRO A 146 3.45 9.46 -0.76
C PRO A 146 3.17 10.63 0.19
N SER A 147 3.93 10.74 1.28
CA SER A 147 3.77 11.81 2.26
C SER A 147 4.19 13.17 1.67
N PRO A 148 3.59 14.28 2.12
CA PRO A 148 3.98 15.63 1.68
C PRO A 148 5.47 15.91 1.90
N ARG A 149 6.05 15.32 2.96
CA ARG A 149 7.49 15.42 3.22
C ARG A 149 8.31 14.78 2.09
N ASN A 150 8.00 13.54 1.71
CA ASN A 150 8.76 12.84 0.67
C ASN A 150 8.63 13.52 -0.69
N VAL A 151 7.42 14.01 -1.02
CA VAL A 151 7.16 14.74 -2.27
C VAL A 151 7.90 16.07 -2.30
N ARG A 152 7.77 16.89 -1.25
CA ARG A 152 8.45 18.18 -1.15
C ARG A 152 9.98 18.06 -1.18
N THR A 153 10.55 17.02 -0.57
CA THR A 153 12.00 16.78 -0.60
C THR A 153 12.46 16.01 -1.85
N ARG A 154 11.56 15.73 -2.82
CA ARG A 154 11.82 14.91 -4.00
C ARG A 154 12.42 13.53 -3.71
N ARG A 155 12.16 13.00 -2.51
CA ARG A 155 12.49 11.60 -2.20
C ARG A 155 11.57 10.65 -2.95
N LEU A 156 10.37 11.12 -3.26
CA LEU A 156 9.40 10.51 -4.14
C LEU A 156 8.83 11.62 -5.02
N THR A 157 8.61 11.39 -6.31
CA THR A 157 7.76 12.24 -7.15
C THR A 157 6.49 11.49 -7.55
N ILE A 158 5.51 12.18 -8.13
CA ILE A 158 4.28 11.51 -8.59
C ILE A 158 4.62 10.56 -9.74
N GLU A 159 5.52 10.96 -10.64
CA GLU A 159 6.01 10.16 -11.76
C GLU A 159 6.70 8.86 -11.28
N MET A 160 7.51 8.94 -10.22
CA MET A 160 8.09 7.74 -9.59
C MET A 160 7.01 6.80 -9.02
N LEU A 161 5.86 7.33 -8.58
CA LEU A 161 4.76 6.51 -8.09
C LEU A 161 3.93 5.93 -9.25
N GLU A 162 3.79 6.67 -10.35
CA GLU A 162 3.21 6.18 -11.61
C GLU A 162 4.03 5.00 -12.15
N GLU A 163 5.36 5.10 -12.17
CA GLU A 163 6.26 4.00 -12.58
C GLU A 163 6.03 2.72 -11.76
N ILE A 164 5.77 2.84 -10.46
CA ILE A 164 5.44 1.70 -9.59
C ILE A 164 4.12 1.06 -10.03
N PHE A 165 3.13 1.84 -10.43
CA PHE A 165 1.83 1.33 -10.87
C PHE A 165 1.86 0.76 -12.29
N GLU A 166 2.62 1.36 -13.21
CA GLU A 166 2.89 0.76 -14.53
C GLU A 166 3.63 -0.57 -14.40
N THR A 167 4.62 -0.64 -13.50
CA THR A 167 5.30 -1.89 -13.16
C THR A 167 4.35 -2.90 -12.54
N ALA A 168 3.44 -2.46 -11.66
CA ALA A 168 2.45 -3.36 -11.08
C ALA A 168 1.51 -3.94 -12.14
N LYS A 169 1.06 -3.12 -13.10
CA LYS A 169 0.20 -3.55 -14.21
C LYS A 169 0.91 -4.56 -15.13
N SER A 170 2.20 -4.40 -15.39
CA SER A 170 2.95 -5.33 -16.26
C SER A 170 3.23 -6.70 -15.63
N LEU A 171 2.96 -6.86 -14.32
CA LEU A 171 3.13 -8.10 -13.56
C LEU A 171 1.81 -8.85 -13.30
N LEU A 172 0.67 -8.27 -13.70
CA LEU A 172 -0.65 -8.92 -13.67
C LEU A 172 -0.82 -9.81 -14.91
#